data_AF-A0A951FKF5-F1
#
_entry.id   AF-A0A951FKF5-F1
#
_cell.length_a   1.000
_cell.length_b   1.000
_cell.length_c   1.000
_cell.angle_alpha   90.00
_cell.angle_beta   90.00
_cell.angle_gamma   90.00
#
_symmetry.space_group_name_H-M   'P 1'
#
loop_
_entity.id
_entity.type
_entity.pdbx_description
1 polymer ?
#
loop_
_entity_poly.entity_id
_entity_poly.type
_entity_poly.pdbx_seq_one_letter_code
_entity_poly.pdbx_strand_id
1 'polypeptide(L)'
;MTNSSGASDQAIPLPQGGGAMRGIGETFSPDLFTGTGNFRVPLSIPAGRNNFQPDLALVYSSGNGNGPYGLGWNLSIPGISRKTDKGIPRYDENDTFVLSGAEDLVPVGGNEGDGRRYRPRTEGLFAEIRHLRDDGNDYWRVKTKDGLIHLYGTPRPAAAPADWRDPAIIADADDPRRICTWQLTSSVDPFGNRIEYRYTTSPVEEPARRPNQLYLAEIRYLDYGPASAPSFLVRVAFAYSQRPDPFSHYRSGFELRTTLRCTQIAVTTQPGATQRVRTYHLDYLDQRGADVAGLPPNRVSLLSRVRVEGHDGEQSEWLPPLE
;
A
#
# COMPACT_ATOMS: atom_id res chain seq x y z
N MET A 1 45.62 0.45 9.98
CA MET A 1 45.59 1.76 9.30
C MET A 1 44.41 2.53 9.85
N THR A 2 44.71 3.75 10.26
CA THR A 2 43.93 4.69 11.05
C THR A 2 42.92 5.43 10.18
N ASN A 3 41.78 5.83 10.78
CA ASN A 3 40.69 6.61 10.18
C ASN A 3 41.14 7.63 9.12
N SER A 4 40.87 7.33 7.85
CA SER A 4 40.73 8.34 6.81
C SER A 4 39.27 8.81 6.80
N SER A 5 39.06 10.08 7.09
CA SER A 5 37.83 10.84 6.89
C SER A 5 37.00 10.31 5.72
N GLY A 6 35.71 10.01 5.97
CA GLY A 6 34.73 9.51 5.01
C GLY A 6 34.30 10.50 3.92
N ALA A 7 35.22 11.31 3.42
CA ALA A 7 35.09 11.96 2.14
C ALA A 7 35.86 11.10 1.13
N SER A 8 35.23 10.03 0.65
CA SER A 8 35.68 9.42 -0.60
C SER A 8 35.65 10.51 -1.65
N ASP A 9 36.75 10.69 -2.38
CA ASP A 9 36.80 11.51 -3.57
C ASP A 9 35.59 11.13 -4.43
N GLN A 10 34.61 12.03 -4.56
CA GLN A 10 33.34 11.76 -5.24
C GLN A 10 33.59 11.74 -6.76
N ALA A 11 34.36 10.76 -7.21
CA ALA A 11 34.25 10.33 -8.59
C ALA A 11 32.80 9.93 -8.80
N ILE A 12 32.18 10.46 -9.85
CA ILE A 12 30.89 9.99 -10.34
C ILE A 12 31.22 8.87 -11.33
N PRO A 13 31.35 7.60 -10.88
CA PRO A 13 31.64 6.53 -11.81
C PRO A 13 30.46 6.39 -12.77
N LEU A 14 30.76 6.25 -14.05
CA LEU A 14 29.74 5.79 -14.97
C LEU A 14 29.34 4.36 -14.58
N PRO A 15 28.05 4.01 -14.67
CA PRO A 15 27.62 2.63 -14.48
C PRO A 15 28.36 1.75 -15.49
N GLN A 16 29.08 0.75 -15.01
CA GLN A 16 29.69 -0.24 -15.87
C GLN A 16 28.60 -1.19 -16.35
N GLY A 17 28.48 -1.34 -17.67
CA GLY A 17 27.55 -2.30 -18.26
C GLY A 17 27.82 -3.71 -17.74
N GLY A 18 26.75 -4.47 -17.50
CA GLY A 18 26.81 -5.89 -17.15
C GLY A 18 26.39 -6.78 -18.32
N GLY A 19 26.84 -8.04 -18.33
CA GLY A 19 26.41 -9.08 -19.28
C GLY A 19 25.47 -10.14 -18.69
N ALA A 20 25.12 -10.03 -17.40
CA ALA A 20 24.24 -10.98 -16.74
C ALA A 20 22.77 -10.57 -16.90
N MET A 21 21.94 -11.42 -17.50
CA MET A 21 20.49 -11.27 -17.45
C MET A 21 19.99 -11.73 -16.08
N ARG A 22 19.22 -10.88 -15.40
CA ARG A 22 18.59 -11.18 -14.11
C ARG A 22 17.06 -11.04 -14.26
N GLY A 23 16.31 -11.83 -13.48
CA GLY A 23 14.86 -11.69 -13.36
C GLY A 23 14.47 -10.38 -12.67
N ILE A 24 13.22 -10.29 -12.25
CA ILE A 24 12.67 -9.09 -11.60
C ILE A 24 12.94 -9.06 -10.08
N GLY A 25 13.75 -9.99 -9.57
CA GLY A 25 14.08 -10.11 -8.15
C GLY A 25 13.05 -10.93 -7.37
N GLU A 26 12.28 -11.75 -8.08
CA GLU A 26 11.27 -12.62 -7.51
C GLU A 26 11.88 -13.68 -6.59
N THR A 27 11.19 -13.97 -5.50
CA THR A 27 11.63 -14.96 -4.53
C THR A 27 10.47 -15.82 -4.07
N PHE A 28 10.69 -17.13 -4.04
CA PHE A 28 9.79 -18.10 -3.41
C PHE A 28 10.36 -18.49 -2.05
N SER A 29 9.50 -18.55 -1.03
CA SER A 29 9.87 -19.03 0.30
C SER A 29 8.72 -19.82 0.92
N PRO A 30 8.93 -21.07 1.34
CA PRO A 30 7.96 -21.78 2.16
C PRO A 30 7.98 -21.25 3.60
N ASP A 31 6.80 -21.06 4.20
CA ASP A 31 6.70 -20.89 5.65
C ASP A 31 6.66 -22.27 6.31
N LEU A 32 7.75 -22.62 6.98
CA LEU A 32 7.91 -23.93 7.61
C LEU A 32 7.01 -24.16 8.83
N PHE A 33 6.47 -23.11 9.43
CA PHE A 33 5.58 -23.21 10.58
C PHE A 33 4.11 -23.38 10.13
N THR A 34 3.68 -22.60 9.15
CA THR A 34 2.28 -22.63 8.67
C THR A 34 2.06 -23.59 7.50
N GLY A 35 3.13 -24.03 6.84
CA GLY A 35 3.07 -24.84 5.61
C GLY A 35 2.63 -24.04 4.37
N THR A 36 2.50 -22.71 4.47
CA THR A 36 2.09 -21.86 3.35
C THR A 36 3.22 -21.63 2.36
N GLY A 37 2.86 -21.52 1.08
CA GLY A 37 3.79 -21.08 0.04
C GLY A 37 3.72 -19.56 -0.10
N ASN A 38 4.85 -18.88 0.08
CA ASN A 38 4.94 -17.43 -0.11
C ASN A 38 5.78 -17.09 -1.34
N PHE A 39 5.37 -16.07 -2.06
CA PHE A 39 6.09 -15.59 -3.23
C PHE A 39 6.07 -14.06 -3.26
N ARG A 40 7.22 -13.43 -3.56
CA ARG A 40 7.37 -11.97 -3.55
C ARG A 40 7.91 -11.50 -4.88
N VAL A 41 7.23 -10.53 -5.50
CA VAL A 41 7.67 -9.80 -6.69
C VAL A 41 7.91 -8.35 -6.30
N PRO A 42 9.17 -7.92 -6.09
CA PRO A 42 9.47 -6.53 -5.76
C PRO A 42 9.20 -5.60 -6.96
N LEU A 43 8.61 -4.44 -6.69
CA LEU A 43 8.45 -3.39 -7.68
C LEU A 43 9.67 -2.48 -7.63
N SER A 44 10.54 -2.61 -8.63
CA SER A 44 11.65 -1.69 -8.86
C SER A 44 11.12 -0.29 -9.21
N ILE A 45 11.31 0.65 -8.29
CA ILE A 45 10.99 2.07 -8.44
C ILE A 45 12.27 2.91 -8.25
N PRO A 46 12.33 4.15 -8.76
CA PRO A 46 13.48 5.03 -8.54
C PRO A 46 13.81 5.20 -7.06
N ALA A 47 15.10 5.20 -6.70
CA ALA A 47 15.51 5.46 -5.32
C ALA A 47 15.16 6.88 -4.90
N GLY A 48 14.75 7.06 -3.65
CA GLY A 48 14.53 8.36 -3.04
C GLY A 48 15.82 8.97 -2.48
N ARG A 49 15.73 10.22 -2.00
CA ARG A 49 16.84 10.86 -1.25
C ARG A 49 17.17 9.99 -0.04
N ASN A 50 18.44 9.67 0.16
CA ASN A 50 18.90 8.79 1.25
C ASN A 50 18.19 7.42 1.29
N ASN A 51 17.84 6.85 0.13
CA ASN A 51 17.07 5.61 0.01
C ASN A 51 15.69 5.65 0.70
N PHE A 52 15.11 6.85 0.84
CA PHE A 52 13.75 7.03 1.32
C PHE A 52 12.74 6.96 0.17
N GLN A 53 12.33 5.74 -0.16
CA GLN A 53 11.28 5.42 -1.12
C GLN A 53 10.34 4.35 -0.53
N PRO A 54 9.11 4.20 -1.04
CA PRO A 54 8.22 3.13 -0.58
C PRO A 54 8.79 1.74 -0.95
N ASP A 55 8.81 0.80 0.00
CA ASP A 55 9.11 -0.61 -0.31
C ASP A 55 7.83 -1.32 -0.80
N LEU A 56 7.75 -1.51 -2.12
CA LEU A 56 6.58 -2.08 -2.78
C LEU A 56 6.90 -3.46 -3.33
N ALA A 57 6.06 -4.43 -3.01
CA ALA A 57 6.09 -5.74 -3.62
C ALA A 57 4.66 -6.29 -3.75
N LEU A 58 4.43 -7.05 -4.82
CA LEU A 58 3.32 -7.98 -4.87
C LEU A 58 3.73 -9.22 -4.07
N VAL A 59 2.93 -9.54 -3.06
CA VAL A 59 3.17 -10.67 -2.16
C VAL A 59 2.02 -11.64 -2.34
N TYR A 60 2.38 -12.89 -2.61
CA TYR A 60 1.46 -14.02 -2.62
C TYR A 60 1.66 -14.85 -1.36
N SER A 61 0.55 -15.31 -0.78
CA SER A 61 0.55 -16.40 0.18
C SER A 61 -0.61 -17.34 -0.14
N SER A 62 -0.39 -18.64 -0.09
CA SER A 62 -1.45 -19.64 -0.27
C SER A 62 -2.55 -19.57 0.81
N GLY A 63 -2.27 -18.91 1.95
CA GLY A 63 -3.24 -18.65 3.01
C GLY A 63 -4.06 -17.36 2.83
N ASN A 64 -3.68 -16.50 1.88
CA ASN A 64 -4.35 -15.22 1.68
C ASN A 64 -5.66 -15.39 0.89
N GLY A 65 -6.63 -14.53 1.23
CA GLY A 65 -7.92 -14.46 0.55
C GLY A 65 -7.86 -13.75 -0.80
N ASN A 66 -9.04 -13.49 -1.37
CA ASN A 66 -9.18 -12.73 -2.61
C ASN A 66 -9.06 -11.22 -2.33
N GLY A 67 -8.56 -10.46 -3.29
CA GLY A 67 -8.34 -9.02 -3.15
C GLY A 67 -8.20 -8.29 -4.50
N PRO A 68 -7.80 -7.01 -4.48
CA PRO A 68 -7.63 -6.21 -5.70
C PRO A 68 -6.53 -6.71 -6.64
N TYR A 69 -5.64 -7.60 -6.20
CA TYR A 69 -4.53 -8.12 -7.00
C TYR A 69 -4.72 -9.59 -7.41
N GLY A 70 -5.94 -10.12 -7.21
CA GLY A 70 -6.27 -11.52 -7.42
C GLY A 70 -6.22 -12.36 -6.14
N LEU A 71 -6.59 -13.64 -6.25
CA LEU A 71 -6.58 -14.57 -5.12
C LEU A 71 -5.17 -14.83 -4.61
N GLY A 72 -4.97 -14.68 -3.30
CA GLY A 72 -3.71 -14.95 -2.62
C GLY A 72 -2.70 -13.79 -2.70
N TRP A 73 -2.94 -12.81 -3.59
CA TRP A 73 -2.04 -11.69 -3.84
C TRP A 73 -2.47 -10.40 -3.12
N ASN A 74 -1.50 -9.70 -2.57
CA ASN A 74 -1.67 -8.35 -2.02
C ASN A 74 -0.45 -7.47 -2.35
N LEU A 75 -0.63 -6.15 -2.28
CA LEU A 75 0.48 -5.20 -2.29
C LEU A 75 0.97 -4.98 -0.84
N SER A 76 2.28 -4.85 -0.64
CA SER A 76 2.92 -4.67 0.67
C SER A 76 2.75 -3.27 1.27
N ILE A 77 1.52 -2.77 1.37
CA ILE A 77 1.22 -1.48 2.04
C ILE A 77 0.66 -1.75 3.43
N PRO A 78 1.25 -1.16 4.49
CA PRO A 78 0.73 -1.34 5.83
C PRO A 78 -0.55 -0.52 6.04
N GLY A 79 -1.43 -1.04 6.89
CA GLY A 79 -2.60 -0.35 7.42
C GLY A 79 -2.85 -0.71 8.88
N ILE A 80 -3.66 0.09 9.57
CA ILE A 80 -4.19 -0.26 10.89
C ILE A 80 -5.67 -0.61 10.74
N SER A 81 -6.12 -1.71 11.33
CA SER A 81 -7.51 -2.16 11.24
C SER A 81 -8.04 -2.65 12.57
N ARG A 82 -9.36 -2.65 12.73
CA ARG A 82 -10.01 -3.36 13.83
C ARG A 82 -9.89 -4.87 13.60
N LYS A 83 -9.60 -5.61 14.66
CA LYS A 83 -9.46 -7.07 14.63
C LYS A 83 -10.80 -7.73 14.32
N THR A 84 -10.82 -8.65 13.37
CA THR A 84 -12.05 -9.37 12.97
C THR A 84 -11.99 -10.89 13.15
N ASP A 85 -10.85 -11.45 13.55
CA ASP A 85 -10.67 -12.92 13.64
C ASP A 85 -11.45 -13.56 14.79
N LYS A 86 -11.79 -12.80 15.83
CA LYS A 86 -12.51 -13.28 17.03
C LYS A 86 -13.97 -12.82 17.09
N GLY A 87 -14.48 -12.22 16.02
CA GLY A 87 -15.83 -11.67 15.96
C GLY A 87 -15.90 -10.37 15.19
N ILE A 88 -17.12 -9.87 15.02
CA ILE A 88 -17.39 -8.62 14.33
C ILE A 88 -17.10 -7.44 15.30
N PRO A 89 -16.39 -6.39 14.85
CA PRO A 89 -16.15 -5.19 15.66
C PRO A 89 -17.46 -4.52 16.10
N ARG A 90 -17.49 -4.06 17.34
CA ARG A 90 -18.65 -3.36 17.91
C ARG A 90 -18.57 -1.85 17.70
N TYR A 91 -17.44 -1.34 17.24
CA TYR A 91 -17.15 0.08 17.05
C TYR A 91 -17.20 0.90 18.34
N ASP A 92 -16.92 0.24 19.46
CA ASP A 92 -16.75 0.85 20.77
C ASP A 92 -15.25 0.91 21.15
N GLU A 93 -14.97 1.24 22.41
CA GLU A 93 -13.61 1.32 22.95
C GLU A 93 -13.00 -0.04 23.31
N ASN A 94 -13.77 -1.13 23.25
CA ASN A 94 -13.33 -2.48 23.59
C ASN A 94 -12.75 -3.25 22.40
N ASP A 95 -12.97 -2.75 21.18
CA ASP A 95 -12.39 -3.35 19.99
C ASP A 95 -10.86 -3.30 20.04
N THR A 96 -10.24 -4.40 19.59
CA THR A 96 -8.79 -4.50 19.45
C THR A 96 -8.37 -4.02 18.07
N PHE A 97 -7.24 -3.33 17.97
CA PHE A 97 -6.66 -2.90 16.70
C PHE A 97 -5.46 -3.77 16.34
N VAL A 98 -5.16 -3.88 15.05
CA VAL A 98 -4.01 -4.61 14.51
C VAL A 98 -3.29 -3.69 13.53
N LEU A 99 -1.99 -3.54 13.70
CA LEU A 99 -1.11 -2.90 12.72
C LEU A 99 -0.57 -3.97 11.78
N SER A 100 -0.65 -3.74 10.47
CA SER A 100 -0.19 -4.70 9.46
C SER A 100 1.28 -5.10 9.67
N GLY A 101 1.55 -6.40 9.68
CA GLY A 101 2.88 -6.94 9.98
C GLY A 101 3.28 -6.91 11.45
N ALA A 102 2.37 -6.48 12.35
CA ALA A 102 2.57 -6.47 13.79
C ALA A 102 1.43 -7.24 14.51
N GLU A 103 1.56 -7.32 15.83
CA GLU A 103 0.60 -7.99 16.72
C GLU A 103 -0.59 -7.10 17.11
N ASP A 104 -1.53 -7.68 17.85
CA ASP A 104 -2.65 -6.97 18.48
C ASP A 104 -2.15 -5.74 19.25
N LEU A 105 -2.67 -4.56 18.95
CA LEU A 105 -2.39 -3.34 19.67
C LEU A 105 -3.21 -3.29 20.96
N VAL A 106 -2.52 -3.05 22.07
CA VAL A 106 -3.12 -2.87 23.39
C VAL A 106 -2.92 -1.42 23.86
N PRO A 107 -3.94 -0.79 24.47
CA PRO A 107 -3.80 0.54 25.01
C PRO A 107 -2.84 0.54 26.21
N VAL A 108 -2.02 1.58 26.32
CA VAL A 108 -1.08 1.76 27.42
C VAL A 108 -1.39 3.08 28.12
N GLY A 109 -1.91 3.00 29.34
CA GLY A 109 -2.36 4.17 30.09
C GLY A 109 -3.66 4.78 29.55
N GLY A 110 -3.92 6.03 29.95
CA GLY A 110 -5.05 6.82 29.48
C GLY A 110 -4.72 7.65 28.22
N ASN A 111 -5.56 8.64 27.94
CA ASN A 111 -5.21 9.70 26.98
C ASN A 111 -4.13 10.59 27.61
N GLU A 112 -2.91 10.49 27.11
CA GLU A 112 -1.77 11.29 27.55
C GLU A 112 -1.26 12.14 26.37
N GLY A 113 -1.34 13.46 26.47
CA GLY A 113 -0.94 14.36 25.39
C GLY A 113 -1.99 14.44 24.27
N ASP A 114 -1.57 14.18 23.03
CA ASP A 114 -2.36 14.39 21.80
C ASP A 114 -3.16 13.16 21.33
N GLY A 115 -3.16 12.06 22.09
CA GLY A 115 -3.92 10.86 21.74
C GLY A 115 -3.69 9.69 22.68
N ARG A 116 -4.44 8.61 22.47
CA ARG A 116 -4.30 7.38 23.25
C ARG A 116 -3.08 6.61 22.78
N ARG A 117 -2.22 6.21 23.70
CA ARG A 117 -1.02 5.44 23.37
C ARG A 117 -1.33 3.94 23.28
N TYR A 118 -0.73 3.28 22.31
CA TYR A 118 -0.81 1.83 22.11
C TYR A 118 0.58 1.21 22.02
N ARG A 119 0.66 -0.09 22.26
CA ARG A 119 1.82 -0.94 21.95
C ARG A 119 1.36 -2.27 21.39
N PRO A 120 2.17 -2.95 20.55
CA PRO A 120 1.91 -4.34 20.19
C PRO A 120 1.93 -5.22 21.45
N ARG A 121 1.08 -6.26 21.48
CA ARG A 121 1.05 -7.23 22.59
C ARG A 121 2.41 -7.90 22.79
N THR A 122 3.09 -8.22 21.69
CA THR A 122 4.48 -8.66 21.67
C THR A 122 5.32 -7.55 21.06
N GLU A 123 6.12 -6.87 21.86
CA GLU A 123 6.93 -5.74 21.41
C GLU A 123 8.06 -6.21 20.48
N GLY A 124 8.27 -5.47 19.39
CA GLY A 124 9.29 -5.77 18.38
C GLY A 124 9.59 -4.60 17.46
N LEU A 125 8.62 -3.69 17.29
CA LEU A 125 8.79 -2.46 16.52
C LEU A 125 9.53 -1.37 17.31
N PHE A 126 9.38 -1.36 18.64
CA PHE A 126 9.85 -0.29 19.52
C PHE A 126 9.42 1.10 19.04
N ALA A 127 8.24 1.16 18.40
CA ALA A 127 7.66 2.37 17.84
C ALA A 127 6.70 3.01 18.85
N GLU A 128 6.62 4.33 18.83
CA GLU A 128 5.56 5.06 19.53
C GLU A 128 4.31 5.08 18.66
N ILE A 129 3.27 4.35 19.08
CA ILE A 129 1.99 4.24 18.38
C ILE A 129 0.95 5.05 19.15
N ARG A 130 0.29 6.00 18.48
CA ARG A 130 -0.76 6.84 19.05
C ARG A 130 -1.99 6.84 18.15
N HIS A 131 -3.17 6.75 18.77
CA HIS A 131 -4.46 6.97 18.14
C HIS A 131 -4.95 8.36 18.52
N LEU A 132 -5.06 9.24 17.53
CA LEU A 132 -5.49 10.62 17.70
C LEU A 132 -6.95 10.71 17.24
N ARG A 133 -7.86 10.74 18.22
CA ARG A 133 -9.30 10.73 18.02
C ARG A 133 -9.96 11.87 18.78
N ASP A 134 -10.63 12.74 18.05
CA ASP A 134 -11.47 13.84 18.54
C ASP A 134 -12.72 14.00 17.65
N ASP A 135 -13.54 15.04 17.86
CA ASP A 135 -14.79 15.26 17.11
C ASP A 135 -14.58 15.47 15.59
N GLY A 136 -13.36 15.81 15.15
CA GLY A 136 -13.03 16.09 13.75
C GLY A 136 -11.95 15.19 13.17
N ASN A 137 -11.23 14.43 13.98
CA ASN A 137 -10.09 13.62 13.58
C ASN A 137 -10.21 12.19 14.11
N ASP A 138 -9.86 11.21 13.29
CA ASP A 138 -9.66 9.83 13.73
C ASP A 138 -8.57 9.21 12.87
N TYR A 139 -7.32 9.29 13.32
CA TYR A 139 -6.15 8.76 12.61
C TYR A 139 -5.09 8.25 13.59
N TRP A 140 -4.14 7.49 13.05
CA TRP A 140 -3.04 6.94 13.83
C TRP A 140 -1.72 7.56 13.41
N ARG A 141 -0.85 7.79 14.40
CA ARG A 141 0.54 8.18 14.20
C ARG A 141 1.45 7.10 14.75
N VAL A 142 2.37 6.60 13.92
CA VAL A 142 3.40 5.65 14.30
C VAL A 142 4.76 6.30 14.09
N LYS A 143 5.49 6.53 15.17
CA LYS A 143 6.87 7.03 15.13
C LYS A 143 7.83 5.88 15.42
N THR A 144 8.64 5.51 14.43
CA THR A 144 9.63 4.43 14.54
C THR A 144 10.85 4.88 15.35
N LYS A 145 11.66 3.93 15.81
CA LYS A 145 12.92 4.21 16.53
C LYS A 145 13.94 4.99 15.70
N ASP A 146 13.89 4.84 14.38
CA ASP A 146 14.78 5.53 13.43
C ASP A 146 14.26 6.94 13.08
N GLY A 147 13.17 7.38 13.73
CA GLY A 147 12.60 8.71 13.60
C GLY A 147 11.63 8.89 12.43
N LEU A 148 11.36 7.85 11.63
CA LEU A 148 10.30 7.89 10.62
C LEU A 148 8.93 8.06 11.29
N ILE A 149 8.10 8.93 10.72
CA ILE A 149 6.72 9.15 11.14
C ILE A 149 5.79 8.65 10.04
N HIS A 150 4.92 7.71 10.38
CA HIS A 150 3.86 7.21 9.51
C HIS A 150 2.50 7.68 10.02
N LEU A 151 1.64 8.12 9.11
CA LEU A 151 0.25 8.46 9.39
C LEU A 151 -0.68 7.46 8.72
N TYR A 152 -1.61 6.89 9.47
CA TYR A 152 -2.66 6.01 8.96
C TYR A 152 -4.01 6.69 9.15
N GLY A 153 -4.77 6.85 8.07
CA GLY A 153 -5.80 7.90 7.98
C GLY A 153 -5.17 9.27 7.72
N THR A 154 -6.01 10.23 7.39
CA THR A 154 -5.63 11.60 7.05
C THR A 154 -6.01 12.53 8.19
N PRO A 155 -5.07 13.27 8.80
CA PRO A 155 -5.44 14.37 9.69
C PRO A 155 -6.35 15.36 8.96
N ARG A 156 -7.45 15.77 9.59
CA ARG A 156 -8.41 16.69 8.99
C ARG A 156 -7.72 18.02 8.66
N PRO A 157 -7.74 18.46 7.40
CA PRO A 157 -7.19 19.76 7.04
C PRO A 157 -7.89 20.90 7.79
N ALA A 158 -7.14 21.93 8.22
CA ALA A 158 -7.71 23.05 8.96
C ALA A 158 -8.83 23.80 8.20
N ALA A 159 -8.76 23.82 6.86
CA ALA A 159 -9.76 24.42 5.98
C ALA A 159 -10.80 23.40 5.45
N ALA A 160 -10.86 22.19 6.02
CA ALA A 160 -11.79 21.16 5.56
C ALA A 160 -13.26 21.55 5.86
N PRO A 161 -14.19 21.32 4.92
CA PRO A 161 -15.60 21.61 5.14
C PRO A 161 -16.20 20.72 6.25
N ALA A 162 -17.41 21.07 6.70
CA ALA A 162 -18.08 20.35 7.80
C ALA A 162 -18.37 18.88 7.44
N ASP A 163 -18.65 18.60 6.18
CA ASP A 163 -18.96 17.29 5.61
C ASP A 163 -17.73 16.53 5.10
N TRP A 164 -16.51 17.03 5.39
CA TRP A 164 -15.28 16.35 5.01
C TRP A 164 -15.27 14.90 5.48
N ARG A 165 -14.74 14.03 4.62
CA ARG A 165 -14.52 12.61 4.90
C ARG A 165 -13.07 12.30 4.62
N ASP A 166 -12.46 11.56 5.53
CA ASP A 166 -11.09 11.09 5.34
C ASP A 166 -11.06 10.15 4.10
N PRO A 167 -10.25 10.46 3.07
CA PRO A 167 -10.19 9.65 1.85
C PRO A 167 -9.43 8.33 2.03
N ALA A 168 -8.81 8.10 3.19
CA ALA A 168 -7.92 6.97 3.46
C ALA A 168 -8.44 6.03 4.55
N ILE A 169 -9.73 6.09 4.87
CA ILE A 169 -10.38 5.18 5.80
C ILE A 169 -11.41 4.29 5.09
N ILE A 170 -11.55 3.08 5.60
CA ILE A 170 -12.65 2.19 5.26
C ILE A 170 -13.64 2.24 6.42
N ALA A 171 -14.80 2.83 6.20
CA ALA A 171 -15.85 3.01 7.20
C ALA A 171 -17.21 2.54 6.66
N ASP A 172 -18.17 2.37 7.57
CA ASP A 172 -19.56 2.12 7.21
C ASP A 172 -20.09 3.31 6.39
N ALA A 173 -20.76 3.00 5.29
CA ALA A 173 -21.34 4.03 4.43
C ALA A 173 -22.51 4.76 5.10
N ASP A 174 -23.23 4.05 5.97
CA ASP A 174 -24.41 4.58 6.67
C ASP A 174 -24.04 5.31 7.97
N ASP A 175 -22.92 4.93 8.61
CA ASP A 175 -22.35 5.63 9.76
C ASP A 175 -20.82 5.78 9.65
N PRO A 176 -20.32 6.90 9.11
CA PRO A 176 -18.89 7.14 8.89
C PRO A 176 -18.01 7.10 10.16
N ARG A 177 -18.62 7.11 11.36
CA ARG A 177 -17.90 6.94 12.63
C ARG A 177 -17.47 5.48 12.86
N ARG A 178 -18.08 4.52 12.16
CA ARG A 178 -17.73 3.10 12.22
C ARG A 178 -16.55 2.82 11.31
N ILE A 179 -15.37 3.33 11.67
CA ILE A 179 -14.13 3.14 10.92
C ILE A 179 -13.54 1.76 11.21
N CYS A 180 -13.40 0.94 10.17
CA CYS A 180 -12.81 -0.40 10.26
C CYS A 180 -11.30 -0.40 10.00
N THR A 181 -10.82 0.40 9.03
CA THR A 181 -9.41 0.41 8.61
C THR A 181 -8.95 1.83 8.33
N TRP A 182 -7.72 2.14 8.73
CA TRP A 182 -6.96 3.34 8.43
C TRP A 182 -5.78 2.98 7.54
N GLN A 183 -5.78 3.46 6.30
CA GLN A 183 -4.73 3.20 5.33
C GLN A 183 -3.55 4.16 5.54
N LEU A 184 -2.32 3.73 5.23
CA LEU A 184 -1.15 4.62 5.26
C LEU A 184 -1.36 5.79 4.30
N THR A 185 -1.19 7.03 4.76
CA THR A 185 -1.36 8.25 3.95
C THR A 185 -0.08 9.02 3.75
N SER A 186 0.81 8.99 4.74
CA SER A 186 2.05 9.75 4.73
C SER A 186 3.14 9.00 5.46
N SER A 187 4.36 9.07 4.93
CA SER A 187 5.60 8.70 5.63
C SER A 187 6.58 9.85 5.51
N VAL A 188 7.12 10.31 6.64
CA VAL A 188 8.06 11.43 6.69
C VAL A 188 9.32 11.00 7.44
N ASP A 189 10.48 11.27 6.86
CA ASP A 189 11.76 11.00 7.52
C ASP A 189 12.23 12.19 8.40
N PRO A 190 13.27 12.00 9.24
CA PRO A 190 13.80 13.08 10.08
C PRO A 190 14.35 14.28 9.30
N PHE A 191 14.61 14.13 8.00
CA PHE A 191 15.11 15.19 7.12
C PHE A 191 13.98 15.95 6.42
N GLY A 192 12.72 15.58 6.65
CA GLY A 192 11.54 16.20 6.06
C GLY A 192 11.17 15.67 4.68
N ASN A 193 11.84 14.63 4.18
CA ASN A 193 11.44 13.94 2.96
C ASN A 193 10.11 13.24 3.19
N ARG A 194 9.23 13.27 2.19
CA ARG A 194 7.87 12.74 2.33
C ARG A 194 7.48 11.79 1.21
N ILE A 195 6.73 10.76 1.58
CA ILE A 195 6.00 9.86 0.69
C ILE A 195 4.51 10.03 0.98
N GLU A 196 3.70 10.33 -0.04
CA GLU A 196 2.24 10.44 0.04
C GLU A 196 1.56 9.26 -0.66
N TYR A 197 0.50 8.73 -0.05
CA TYR A 197 -0.31 7.63 -0.58
C TYR A 197 -1.75 8.12 -0.75
N ARG A 198 -2.31 7.92 -1.94
CA ARG A 198 -3.64 8.40 -2.32
C ARG A 198 -4.50 7.25 -2.76
N TYR A 199 -5.75 7.26 -2.31
CA TYR A 199 -6.72 6.21 -2.56
C TYR A 199 -7.87 6.73 -3.42
N THR A 200 -8.50 5.81 -4.13
CA THR A 200 -9.74 6.03 -4.86
C THR A 200 -10.76 4.97 -4.46
N THR A 201 -12.02 5.25 -4.68
CA THR A 201 -13.11 4.27 -4.63
C THR A 201 -13.45 3.80 -6.04
N SER A 202 -14.28 2.76 -6.13
CA SER A 202 -14.85 2.33 -7.41
C SER A 202 -15.76 3.43 -7.99
N PRO A 203 -15.56 3.86 -9.25
CA PRO A 203 -16.44 4.82 -9.91
C PRO A 203 -17.78 4.20 -10.33
N VAL A 204 -17.91 2.87 -10.23
CA VAL A 204 -19.14 2.15 -10.55
C VAL A 204 -20.19 2.49 -9.50
N GLU A 205 -21.15 3.33 -9.86
CA GLU A 205 -22.32 3.62 -9.04
C GLU A 205 -23.28 2.42 -9.09
N GLU A 206 -23.39 1.70 -7.98
CA GLU A 206 -24.46 0.73 -7.77
C GLU A 206 -25.62 1.48 -7.05
N PRO A 207 -26.84 1.56 -7.63
CA PRO A 207 -27.92 2.41 -7.12
C PRO A 207 -28.30 2.19 -5.64
N ALA A 208 -28.02 1.00 -5.11
CA ALA A 208 -28.32 0.59 -3.75
C ALA A 208 -27.09 0.55 -2.82
N ARG A 209 -25.88 0.87 -3.29
CA ARG A 209 -24.63 0.65 -2.53
C ARG A 209 -23.65 1.80 -2.70
N ARG A 210 -23.25 2.38 -1.57
CA ARG A 210 -22.18 3.38 -1.52
C ARG A 210 -20.82 2.67 -1.53
N PRO A 211 -19.86 3.10 -2.37
CA PRO A 211 -18.55 2.48 -2.39
C PRO A 211 -17.75 2.89 -1.15
N ASN A 212 -17.39 1.90 -0.33
CA ASN A 212 -16.58 2.06 0.88
C ASN A 212 -15.24 1.29 0.82
N GLN A 213 -15.04 0.49 -0.22
CA GLN A 213 -13.75 -0.16 -0.50
C GLN A 213 -12.79 0.84 -1.14
N LEU A 214 -11.57 0.91 -0.60
CA LEU A 214 -10.49 1.75 -1.10
C LEU A 214 -9.51 0.95 -1.97
N TYR A 215 -9.03 1.61 -3.02
CA TYR A 215 -7.99 1.13 -3.91
C TYR A 215 -6.86 2.16 -3.92
N LEU A 216 -5.62 1.73 -3.75
CA LEU A 216 -4.47 2.64 -3.84
C LEU A 216 -4.40 3.17 -5.26
N ALA A 217 -4.54 4.47 -5.44
CA ALA A 217 -4.55 5.12 -6.75
C ALA A 217 -3.16 5.61 -7.15
N GLU A 218 -2.42 6.18 -6.19
CA GLU A 218 -1.14 6.80 -6.47
C GLU A 218 -0.25 6.87 -5.23
N ILE A 219 1.06 6.70 -5.41
CA ILE A 219 2.09 7.04 -4.43
C ILE A 219 2.98 8.13 -5.03
N ARG A 220 3.32 9.14 -4.24
CA ARG A 220 4.16 10.27 -4.66
C ARG A 220 5.31 10.46 -3.67
N TYR A 221 6.52 10.65 -4.17
CA TYR A 221 7.69 10.90 -3.33
C TYR A 221 8.75 11.71 -4.08
N LEU A 222 9.88 11.98 -3.42
CA LEU A 222 10.89 12.93 -3.87
C LEU A 222 10.29 14.33 -4.04
N ASP A 223 9.83 14.90 -2.92
CA ASP A 223 9.26 16.23 -2.92
C ASP A 223 10.32 17.31 -3.12
N TYR A 224 10.10 18.20 -4.08
CA TYR A 224 11.00 19.31 -4.45
C TYR A 224 10.32 20.68 -4.40
N GLY A 225 9.01 20.72 -4.19
CA GLY A 225 8.25 21.96 -4.01
C GLY A 225 8.39 22.53 -2.58
N PRO A 226 7.91 23.77 -2.36
CA PRO A 226 7.84 24.33 -1.01
C PRO A 226 6.88 23.51 -0.12
N ALA A 227 7.11 23.52 1.20
CA ALA A 227 6.34 22.71 2.14
C ALA A 227 4.82 22.96 2.09
N SER A 228 4.40 24.20 1.76
CA SER A 228 2.99 24.60 1.61
C SER A 228 2.32 24.10 0.33
N ALA A 229 3.10 23.76 -0.70
CA ALA A 229 2.62 23.28 -1.99
C ALA A 229 3.63 22.26 -2.56
N PRO A 230 3.69 21.05 -1.99
CA PRO A 230 4.67 20.06 -2.41
C PRO A 230 4.44 19.62 -3.84
N SER A 231 5.53 19.54 -4.59
CA SER A 231 5.59 18.90 -5.91
C SER A 231 6.49 17.69 -5.79
N PHE A 232 6.17 16.61 -6.51
CA PHE A 232 6.82 15.31 -6.37
C PHE A 232 7.45 14.87 -7.68
N LEU A 233 8.72 14.47 -7.63
CA LEU A 233 9.46 14.08 -8.81
C LEU A 233 9.03 12.70 -9.32
N VAL A 234 8.62 11.80 -8.44
CA VAL A 234 8.23 10.44 -8.82
C VAL A 234 6.81 10.12 -8.38
N ARG A 235 6.07 9.47 -9.28
CA ARG A 235 4.71 8.99 -9.07
C ARG A 235 4.61 7.53 -9.48
N VAL A 236 3.95 6.74 -8.64
CA VAL A 236 3.59 5.35 -8.91
C VAL A 236 2.07 5.30 -8.97
N ALA A 237 1.51 5.17 -10.16
CA ALA A 237 0.06 5.17 -10.39
C ALA A 237 -0.45 3.75 -10.62
N PHE A 238 -1.63 3.46 -10.09
CA PHE A 238 -2.27 2.15 -10.16
C PHE A 238 -3.53 2.25 -10.99
N ALA A 239 -3.60 1.45 -12.06
CA ALA A 239 -4.79 1.35 -12.89
C ALA A 239 -5.55 0.07 -12.54
N TYR A 240 -6.88 0.19 -12.59
CA TYR A 240 -7.80 -0.86 -12.23
C TYR A 240 -8.85 -1.05 -13.32
N SER A 241 -9.32 -2.29 -13.46
CA SER A 241 -10.46 -2.64 -14.30
C SER A 241 -11.53 -3.34 -13.47
N GLN A 242 -12.76 -3.41 -13.99
CA GLN A 242 -13.80 -4.23 -13.39
C GLN A 242 -13.36 -5.70 -13.41
N ARG A 243 -13.52 -6.37 -12.27
CA ARG A 243 -13.26 -7.80 -12.15
C ARG A 243 -14.49 -8.61 -12.54
N PRO A 244 -14.33 -9.81 -13.14
CA PRO A 244 -15.45 -10.69 -13.49
C PRO A 244 -16.10 -11.38 -12.27
N ASP A 245 -15.42 -11.36 -11.12
CA ASP A 245 -15.79 -12.04 -9.87
C ASP A 245 -15.93 -11.06 -8.68
N PRO A 246 -16.85 -10.07 -8.74
CA PRO A 246 -17.04 -9.15 -7.63
C PRO A 246 -17.52 -9.91 -6.39
N PHE A 247 -16.90 -9.63 -5.25
CA PHE A 247 -17.22 -10.32 -4.00
C PHE A 247 -17.37 -9.32 -2.86
N SER A 248 -18.12 -9.73 -1.84
CA SER A 248 -18.34 -8.97 -0.63
C SER A 248 -17.94 -9.77 0.59
N HIS A 249 -17.45 -9.10 1.62
CA HIS A 249 -17.26 -9.68 2.94
C HIS A 249 -17.83 -8.75 4.01
N TYR A 250 -18.19 -9.33 5.16
CA TYR A 250 -18.93 -8.65 6.24
C TYR A 250 -18.20 -8.72 7.57
N ARG A 251 -16.89 -9.01 7.56
CA ARG A 251 -16.07 -9.10 8.78
C ARG A 251 -16.00 -7.78 9.55
N SER A 252 -16.15 -6.65 8.85
CA SER A 252 -16.31 -5.31 9.44
C SER A 252 -17.71 -5.08 10.03
N GLY A 253 -18.68 -5.98 9.87
CA GLY A 253 -20.05 -5.72 10.31
C GLY A 253 -20.82 -4.73 9.43
N PHE A 254 -20.31 -4.44 8.24
CA PHE A 254 -20.99 -3.81 7.11
C PHE A 254 -20.43 -4.40 5.81
N GLU A 255 -21.10 -4.18 4.66
CA GLU A 255 -20.65 -4.75 3.39
C GLU A 255 -19.34 -4.07 2.92
N LEU A 256 -18.29 -4.85 2.68
CA LEU A 256 -17.11 -4.43 1.94
C LEU A 256 -17.04 -5.15 0.61
N ARG A 257 -17.33 -4.42 -0.46
CA ARG A 257 -17.44 -4.97 -1.81
C ARG A 257 -16.23 -4.61 -2.66
N THR A 258 -15.52 -5.63 -3.14
CA THR A 258 -14.42 -5.48 -4.09
C THR A 258 -14.95 -5.72 -5.50
N THR A 259 -14.92 -4.69 -6.33
CA THR A 259 -15.43 -4.66 -7.71
C THR A 259 -14.33 -4.44 -8.75
N LEU A 260 -13.15 -4.02 -8.31
CA LEU A 260 -12.01 -3.75 -9.18
C LEU A 260 -10.86 -4.70 -8.92
N ARG A 261 -10.04 -4.91 -9.94
CA ARG A 261 -8.73 -5.55 -9.86
C ARG A 261 -7.66 -4.69 -10.55
N CYS A 262 -6.47 -4.62 -9.98
CA CYS A 262 -5.36 -3.86 -10.52
C CYS A 262 -4.83 -4.57 -11.77
N THR A 263 -4.71 -3.83 -12.86
CA THR A 263 -4.19 -4.36 -14.14
C THR A 263 -2.83 -3.77 -14.49
N GLN A 264 -2.50 -2.59 -13.96
CA GLN A 264 -1.26 -1.91 -14.30
C GLN A 264 -0.74 -1.07 -13.15
N ILE A 265 0.58 -1.06 -12.99
CA ILE A 265 1.30 -0.17 -12.07
C ILE A 265 2.33 0.60 -12.91
N ALA A 266 2.15 1.90 -13.05
CA ALA A 266 3.00 2.76 -13.88
C ALA A 266 3.85 3.68 -13.01
N VAL A 267 5.15 3.74 -13.31
CA VAL A 267 6.12 4.60 -12.64
C VAL A 267 6.51 5.72 -13.58
N THR A 268 6.30 6.95 -13.15
CA THR A 268 6.63 8.16 -13.91
C THR A 268 7.52 9.09 -13.11
N THR A 269 8.45 9.75 -13.79
CA THR A 269 9.31 10.82 -13.26
C THR A 269 8.92 12.16 -13.90
N GLN A 270 9.22 13.28 -13.23
CA GLN A 270 8.88 14.62 -13.70
C GLN A 270 10.08 15.61 -13.62
N PRO A 271 11.23 15.37 -14.27
CA PRO A 271 12.38 16.28 -14.25
C PRO A 271 12.19 17.58 -15.08
N GLY A 272 10.98 17.81 -15.60
CA GLY A 272 10.57 18.96 -16.40
C GLY A 272 9.29 18.66 -17.19
N ALA A 273 9.26 17.49 -17.83
CA ALA A 273 8.07 16.89 -18.43
C ALA A 273 7.79 15.52 -17.79
N THR A 274 6.53 15.05 -17.84
CA THR A 274 6.19 13.71 -17.33
C THR A 274 6.75 12.66 -18.26
N GLN A 275 7.62 11.80 -17.73
CA GLN A 275 8.21 10.68 -18.45
C GLN A 275 7.81 9.39 -17.76
N ARG A 276 7.35 8.41 -18.55
CA ARG A 276 7.16 7.06 -18.04
C ARG A 276 8.50 6.36 -18.03
N VAL A 277 8.80 5.64 -16.96
CA VAL A 277 10.07 4.94 -16.79
C VAL A 277 9.85 3.43 -16.82
N ARG A 278 8.79 2.97 -16.14
CA ARG A 278 8.49 1.54 -16.04
C ARG A 278 7.00 1.30 -15.90
N THR A 279 6.52 0.23 -16.48
CA THR A 279 5.14 -0.24 -16.34
C THR A 279 5.14 -1.72 -15.99
N TYR A 280 4.43 -2.08 -14.92
CA TYR A 280 4.11 -3.46 -14.58
C TYR A 280 2.70 -3.76 -15.05
N HIS A 281 2.54 -4.80 -15.85
CA HIS A 281 1.26 -5.28 -16.36
C HIS A 281 0.90 -6.58 -15.64
N LEU A 282 -0.29 -6.62 -15.05
CA LEU A 282 -0.81 -7.75 -14.28
C LEU A 282 -1.88 -8.44 -15.14
N ASP A 283 -1.54 -9.59 -15.73
CA ASP A 283 -2.47 -10.37 -16.53
C ASP A 283 -3.10 -11.50 -15.70
N TYR A 284 -4.41 -11.56 -15.74
CA TYR A 284 -5.18 -12.59 -15.04
C TYR A 284 -5.48 -13.77 -15.96
N LEU A 285 -5.72 -14.94 -15.37
CA LEU A 285 -5.91 -16.18 -16.12
C LEU A 285 -7.07 -16.09 -17.14
N ASP A 286 -8.14 -15.39 -16.81
CA ASP A 286 -9.28 -15.14 -17.71
C ASP A 286 -8.94 -14.28 -18.93
N GLN A 287 -7.83 -13.54 -18.89
CA GLN A 287 -7.35 -12.70 -19.99
C GLN A 287 -6.36 -13.42 -20.91
N ARG A 288 -5.87 -14.59 -20.51
CA ARG A 288 -4.88 -15.38 -21.26
C ARG A 288 -5.45 -16.09 -22.50
N GLY A 289 -6.75 -15.95 -22.78
CA GLY A 289 -7.42 -16.70 -23.85
C GLY A 289 -7.50 -18.20 -23.58
N ALA A 290 -7.39 -18.61 -22.31
CA ALA A 290 -7.57 -20.00 -21.91
C ALA A 290 -8.98 -20.49 -22.31
N ASP A 291 -9.07 -21.73 -22.79
CA ASP A 291 -10.34 -22.38 -23.05
C ASP A 291 -11.22 -22.29 -21.79
N VAL A 292 -12.52 -22.04 -21.94
CA VAL A 292 -13.43 -21.77 -20.81
C VAL A 292 -13.40 -22.93 -19.79
N ALA A 293 -13.09 -24.14 -20.25
CA ALA A 293 -12.91 -25.33 -19.42
C ALA A 293 -11.70 -25.27 -18.47
N GLY A 294 -10.68 -24.45 -18.75
CA GLY A 294 -9.49 -24.25 -17.91
C GLY A 294 -9.64 -23.13 -16.87
N LEU A 295 -10.73 -22.35 -16.92
CA LEU A 295 -11.00 -21.33 -15.92
C LEU A 295 -11.64 -21.94 -14.67
N PRO A 296 -11.30 -21.42 -13.47
CA PRO A 296 -11.96 -21.87 -12.26
C PRO A 296 -13.47 -21.61 -12.35
N PRO A 297 -14.35 -22.53 -11.92
CA PRO A 297 -15.80 -22.41 -12.10
C PRO A 297 -16.41 -21.13 -11.49
N ASN A 298 -15.80 -20.63 -10.41
CA ASN A 298 -16.20 -19.40 -9.73
C ASN A 298 -15.64 -18.12 -10.40
N ARG A 299 -14.94 -18.26 -11.54
CA ARG A 299 -14.27 -17.19 -12.29
C ARG A 299 -13.32 -16.34 -11.45
N VAL A 300 -12.76 -16.92 -10.39
CA VAL A 300 -11.89 -16.18 -9.49
C VAL A 300 -10.72 -15.57 -10.27
N SER A 301 -10.47 -14.28 -10.04
CA SER A 301 -9.34 -13.57 -10.66
C SER A 301 -8.04 -14.14 -10.10
N LEU A 302 -7.33 -14.93 -10.92
CA LEU A 302 -6.00 -15.47 -10.61
C LEU A 302 -4.95 -14.67 -11.38
N LEU A 303 -4.07 -13.96 -10.68
CA LEU A 303 -2.93 -13.32 -11.31
C LEU A 303 -2.03 -14.43 -11.89
N SER A 304 -1.88 -14.41 -13.21
CA SER A 304 -1.24 -15.49 -13.98
C SER A 304 0.06 -15.07 -14.63
N ARG A 305 0.30 -13.75 -14.74
CA ARG A 305 1.53 -13.23 -15.34
C ARG A 305 1.78 -11.81 -14.90
N VAL A 306 3.04 -11.50 -14.61
CA VAL A 306 3.54 -10.14 -14.42
C VAL A 306 4.52 -9.82 -15.53
N ARG A 307 4.23 -8.80 -16.33
CA ARG A 307 5.12 -8.31 -17.40
C ARG A 307 5.66 -6.95 -17.04
N VAL A 308 6.93 -6.71 -17.35
CA VAL A 308 7.59 -5.44 -17.08
C VAL A 308 8.05 -4.81 -18.38
N GLU A 309 7.62 -3.58 -18.58
CA GLU A 309 7.98 -2.73 -19.72
C GLU A 309 8.81 -1.55 -19.21
N GLY A 310 10.01 -1.38 -19.76
CA GLY A 310 10.84 -0.19 -19.57
C GLY A 310 10.59 0.81 -20.68
N HIS A 311 10.64 2.10 -20.37
CA HIS A 311 10.38 3.18 -21.33
C HIS A 311 11.57 4.15 -21.41
N ASP A 312 11.91 4.56 -22.64
CA ASP A 312 12.83 5.66 -22.95
C ASP A 312 12.19 6.57 -24.02
N GLY A 313 11.49 7.61 -23.55
CA GLY A 313 10.66 8.44 -24.42
C GLY A 313 9.52 7.62 -25.06
N GLU A 314 9.50 7.59 -26.39
CA GLU A 314 8.53 6.80 -27.18
C GLU A 314 8.98 5.35 -27.40
N GLN A 315 10.22 5.00 -27.06
CA GLN A 315 10.72 3.63 -27.17
C GLN A 315 10.35 2.85 -25.91
N SER A 316 10.06 1.55 -26.07
CA SER A 316 9.89 0.65 -24.94
C SER A 316 10.48 -0.72 -25.20
N GLU A 317 10.89 -1.38 -24.12
CA GLU A 317 11.51 -2.69 -24.13
C GLU A 317 10.89 -3.56 -23.04
N TRP A 318 10.77 -4.86 -23.32
CA TRP A 318 10.12 -5.82 -22.42
C TRP A 318 11.15 -6.71 -21.74
N LEU A 319 10.98 -6.90 -20.43
CA LEU A 319 11.61 -8.03 -19.76
C LEU A 319 10.84 -9.32 -20.05
N PRO A 320 11.50 -10.49 -19.99
CA PRO A 320 10.81 -11.77 -20.01
C PRO A 320 9.68 -11.78 -18.96
N PRO A 321 8.49 -12.28 -19.32
CA PRO A 321 7.36 -12.34 -18.39
C PRO A 321 7.67 -13.28 -17.22
N LEU A 322 7.19 -12.91 -16.04
CA LEU A 322 7.06 -13.86 -14.93
C LEU A 322 5.67 -14.51 -15.02
N GLU A 323 5.65 -15.82 -15.23
CA GLU A 323 4.44 -16.67 -15.29
C GLU A 323 4.12 -17.27 -13.91
#